data_AF-A0A9Q1CK32-F1
#
_entry.id   AF-A0A9Q1CK32-F1
#
_cell.length_a   1.000
_cell.length_b   1.000
_cell.length_c   1.000
_cell.angle_alpha   90.00
_cell.angle_beta   90.00
_cell.angle_gamma   90.00
#
_symmetry.space_group_name_H-M   'P 1'
#
loop_
_entity.id
_entity.type
_entity.pdbx_description
1 polymer ?
#
loop_
_entity_poly.entity_id
_entity_poly.type
_entity_poly.pdbx_seq_one_letter_code
_entity_poly.pdbx_strand_id
1 'polypeptide(L)'
;MRDLKRKMRLRYNFQNKESGSISKFRLPSTWMPRPAYSNHLENYLEATLTEIASLPIRNAKSNIKKAEMFALKAIRNDRSLIVKPFDKGRGIAILNRSDYRAEIERQLQSHHYERIPSDITPETVQIVRGTLQDLFHRDEIDEQTFKYLNPQNHKIRTPVIYVLPKIHKAPPANSKFAGRPIISGNGSPTESNPPTPGGLTCDARRGIHVY
;
A
#
# COMPACT_ATOMS: atom_id res chain seq x y z
N MET A 1 15.57 -8.89 -13.45
CA MET A 1 16.89 -9.59 -13.51
C MET A 1 17.68 -9.49 -12.21
N ARG A 2 17.86 -8.29 -11.61
CA ARG A 2 18.57 -8.10 -10.33
C ARG A 2 18.04 -8.98 -9.19
N ASP A 3 16.73 -9.11 -9.07
CA ASP A 3 16.10 -9.93 -8.02
C ASP A 3 16.41 -11.42 -8.14
N LEU A 4 16.52 -11.94 -9.37
CA LEU A 4 16.89 -13.34 -9.61
C LEU A 4 18.32 -13.60 -9.13
N LYS A 5 19.29 -12.78 -9.56
CA LYS A 5 20.69 -12.89 -9.10
C LYS A 5 20.78 -12.83 -7.58
N ARG A 6 20.09 -11.85 -6.96
CA ARG A 6 20.06 -11.69 -5.50
C ARG A 6 19.50 -12.94 -4.81
N LYS A 7 18.37 -13.46 -5.28
CA LYS A 7 17.72 -14.64 -4.69
C LYS A 7 18.61 -15.89 -4.77
N MET A 8 19.23 -16.13 -5.91
CA MET A 8 20.12 -17.28 -6.11
C MET A 8 21.38 -17.16 -5.25
N ARG A 9 22.03 -16.00 -5.22
CA ARG A 9 23.20 -15.76 -4.37
C ARG A 9 22.88 -15.86 -2.88
N LEU A 10 21.72 -15.39 -2.44
CA LEU A 10 21.28 -15.55 -1.05
C LEU A 10 21.15 -17.04 -0.69
N ARG A 11 20.54 -17.84 -1.55
CA ARG A 11 20.43 -19.29 -1.33
C ARG A 11 21.81 -19.94 -1.24
N TYR A 12 22.72 -19.59 -2.14
CA TYR A 12 24.08 -20.11 -2.13
C TYR A 12 24.84 -19.73 -0.86
N ASN A 13 24.82 -18.46 -0.47
CA ASN A 13 25.53 -17.96 0.72
C ASN A 13 25.02 -18.54 2.04
N PHE A 14 23.76 -18.99 2.09
CA PHE A 14 23.12 -19.52 3.29
C PHE A 14 22.77 -21.02 3.19
N GLN A 15 23.27 -21.74 2.18
CA GLN A 15 22.88 -23.12 1.88
C GLN A 15 23.09 -24.11 3.04
N ASN A 16 24.08 -23.83 3.91
CA ASN A 16 24.43 -24.67 5.06
C ASN A 16 24.10 -23.98 6.40
N LYS A 17 23.28 -22.92 6.40
CA LYS A 17 22.87 -22.25 7.63
C LYS A 17 21.42 -22.59 7.95
N GLU A 18 21.19 -23.02 9.19
CA GLU A 18 19.83 -23.17 9.69
C GLU A 18 19.14 -21.81 9.76
N SER A 19 17.88 -21.76 9.33
CA SER A 19 17.04 -20.58 9.49
C SER A 19 16.62 -20.45 10.95
N GLY A 20 17.28 -19.55 11.69
CA GLY A 20 16.89 -19.21 13.05
C GLY A 20 15.51 -18.55 13.12
N SER A 21 15.00 -18.37 14.35
CA SER A 21 13.74 -17.64 14.60
C SER A 21 13.85 -16.22 14.03
N ILE A 22 12.99 -15.89 13.07
CA ILE A 22 13.03 -14.60 12.40
C ILE A 22 12.03 -13.66 13.06
N SER A 23 12.50 -12.52 13.59
CA SER A 23 11.63 -11.50 14.16
C SER A 23 10.53 -11.10 13.17
N LYS A 24 9.31 -10.97 13.69
CA LYS A 24 8.14 -10.52 12.93
C LYS A 24 8.29 -9.07 12.48
N PHE A 25 8.93 -8.24 13.30
CA PHE A 25 9.12 -6.81 13.06
C PHE A 25 10.53 -6.55 12.52
N ARG A 26 10.66 -6.58 11.18
CA ARG A 26 11.95 -6.33 10.53
C ARG A 26 11.78 -5.59 9.21
N LEU A 27 12.72 -4.70 8.93
CA LEU A 27 12.78 -4.04 7.64
C LEU A 27 13.26 -5.01 6.56
N PRO A 28 12.75 -4.89 5.32
CA PRO A 28 13.25 -5.69 4.20
C PRO A 28 14.75 -5.46 3.98
N SER A 29 15.53 -6.55 3.91
CA SER A 29 16.95 -6.45 3.62
C SER A 29 17.18 -6.11 2.15
N THR A 30 17.91 -5.02 1.92
CA THR A 30 18.44 -4.60 0.61
C THR A 30 19.78 -5.23 0.28
N TRP A 31 20.33 -6.07 1.19
CA TRP A 31 21.62 -6.68 1.01
C TRP A 31 21.63 -7.57 -0.23
N MET A 32 22.65 -7.33 -1.07
CA MET A 32 22.93 -8.11 -2.25
C MET A 32 24.28 -8.77 -2.03
N PRO A 33 24.35 -10.11 -1.97
CA PRO A 33 25.63 -10.79 -1.87
C PRO A 33 26.52 -10.42 -3.06
N ARG A 34 27.82 -10.29 -2.78
CA ARG A 34 28.84 -10.24 -3.83
C ARG A 34 28.74 -11.52 -4.69
N PRO A 35 29.22 -11.47 -5.94
CA PRO A 35 29.32 -12.68 -6.76
C PRO A 35 29.95 -13.82 -5.97
N ALA A 36 29.38 -15.01 -6.07
CA ALA A 36 29.89 -16.17 -5.36
C ALA A 36 31.33 -16.49 -5.83
N TYR A 37 32.16 -17.02 -4.95
CA TYR A 37 33.49 -17.55 -5.34
C TYR A 37 33.38 -18.71 -6.34
N SER A 38 32.24 -19.41 -6.35
CA SER A 38 31.95 -20.45 -7.34
C SER A 38 31.60 -19.84 -8.69
N ASN A 39 32.49 -20.05 -9.66
CA ASN A 39 32.26 -19.68 -11.06
C ASN A 39 31.01 -20.36 -11.64
N HIS A 40 30.61 -21.52 -11.13
CA HIS A 40 29.45 -22.27 -11.66
C HIS A 40 28.14 -21.51 -11.51
N LEU A 41 27.91 -20.89 -10.33
CA LEU A 41 26.67 -20.16 -10.08
C LEU A 41 26.61 -18.90 -10.95
N GLU A 42 27.70 -18.16 -11.04
CA GLU A 42 27.76 -16.93 -11.82
C GLU A 42 27.65 -17.23 -13.33
N ASN A 43 28.33 -18.28 -13.82
CA ASN A 43 28.20 -18.73 -15.21
C ASN A 43 26.77 -19.17 -15.53
N TYR A 44 26.12 -19.93 -14.64
CA TYR A 44 24.72 -20.30 -14.81
C TYR A 44 23.81 -19.06 -14.86
N LEU A 45 23.99 -18.12 -13.93
CA LEU A 45 23.20 -16.89 -13.91
C LEU A 45 23.37 -16.06 -15.18
N GLU A 46 24.60 -15.88 -15.67
CA GLU A 46 24.84 -15.15 -16.93
C GLU A 46 24.28 -15.90 -18.14
N ALA A 47 24.49 -17.22 -18.23
CA ALA A 47 23.96 -18.03 -19.34
C ALA A 47 22.43 -17.99 -19.37
N THR A 48 21.75 -18.23 -18.24
CA THR A 48 20.29 -18.20 -18.14
C THR A 48 19.73 -16.82 -18.43
N LEU A 49 20.37 -15.74 -17.97
CA LEU A 49 19.90 -14.39 -18.27
C LEU A 49 20.08 -14.03 -19.74
N THR A 50 21.18 -14.48 -20.36
CA THR A 50 21.43 -14.33 -21.80
C THR A 50 20.38 -15.11 -22.60
N GLU A 51 20.11 -16.35 -22.21
CA GLU A 51 19.07 -17.18 -22.81
C GLU A 51 17.70 -16.50 -22.71
N ILE A 52 17.27 -16.09 -21.50
CA ILE A 52 16.00 -15.39 -21.29
C ILE A 52 15.92 -14.09 -22.12
N ALA A 53 17.02 -13.34 -22.22
CA ALA A 53 17.08 -12.13 -23.03
C ALA A 53 16.99 -12.41 -24.53
N SER A 54 17.48 -13.58 -24.97
CA SER A 54 17.42 -14.02 -26.36
C SER A 54 16.05 -14.60 -26.75
N LEU A 55 15.20 -14.96 -25.79
CA LEU A 55 13.89 -15.50 -26.07
C LEU A 55 13.02 -14.48 -26.81
N PRO A 56 12.39 -14.86 -27.94
CA PRO A 56 11.50 -13.97 -28.65
C PRO A 56 10.27 -13.69 -27.79
N ILE A 57 10.09 -12.44 -27.38
CA ILE A 57 8.90 -12.00 -26.62
C ILE A 57 7.71 -12.04 -27.58
N ARG A 58 6.92 -13.13 -27.49
CA ARG A 58 5.65 -13.24 -28.19
C ARG A 58 4.61 -12.46 -27.41
N ASN A 59 4.34 -11.23 -27.85
CA ASN A 59 3.24 -10.46 -27.30
C ASN A 59 1.94 -11.19 -27.60
N ALA A 60 1.19 -11.54 -26.55
CA ALA A 60 -0.16 -12.06 -26.71
C ALA A 60 -0.98 -11.06 -27.54
N LYS A 61 -1.74 -11.56 -28.52
CA LYS A 61 -2.68 -10.72 -29.24
C LYS A 61 -3.70 -10.17 -28.23
N SER A 62 -3.85 -8.85 -28.19
CA SER A 62 -4.86 -8.19 -27.37
C SER A 62 -6.23 -8.77 -27.70
N ASN A 63 -6.99 -9.17 -26.68
CA ASN A 63 -8.40 -9.54 -26.80
C ASN A 63 -9.33 -8.32 -26.91
N ILE A 64 -8.77 -7.11 -26.80
CA ILE A 64 -9.50 -5.84 -26.87
C ILE A 64 -9.37 -5.25 -28.28
N LYS A 65 -10.50 -4.88 -28.89
CA LYS A 65 -10.55 -4.21 -30.19
C LYS A 65 -10.00 -2.78 -30.10
N LYS A 66 -9.55 -2.22 -31.23
CA LYS A 66 -9.02 -0.84 -31.28
C LYS A 66 -10.01 0.20 -30.75
N ALA A 67 -11.29 0.06 -31.07
CA ALA A 67 -12.35 0.96 -30.60
C ALA A 67 -12.53 0.90 -29.07
N GLU A 68 -12.54 -0.30 -28.49
CA GLU A 68 -12.63 -0.47 -27.03
C GLU A 68 -11.41 0.10 -26.32
N MET A 69 -10.21 -0.13 -26.88
CA MET A 69 -8.97 0.46 -26.36
C MET A 69 -9.03 2.00 -26.38
N PHE A 70 -9.60 2.59 -27.44
CA PHE A 70 -9.81 4.04 -27.52
C PHE A 70 -10.81 4.52 -26.46
N ALA A 71 -11.93 3.82 -26.29
CA ALA A 71 -12.92 4.13 -25.26
C ALA A 71 -12.34 4.05 -23.85
N LEU A 72 -11.55 3.01 -23.53
CA LEU A 72 -10.86 2.88 -22.25
C LEU A 72 -9.86 4.00 -22.01
N LYS A 73 -9.13 4.43 -23.05
CA LYS A 73 -8.24 5.60 -22.98
C LYS A 73 -9.01 6.89 -22.76
N ALA A 74 -10.15 7.07 -23.42
CA ALA A 74 -11.01 8.23 -23.23
C ALA A 74 -11.52 8.31 -21.78
N ILE A 75 -12.07 7.21 -21.25
CA ILE A 75 -12.54 7.12 -19.86
C ILE A 75 -11.39 7.39 -18.87
N ARG A 76 -10.20 6.82 -19.12
CA ARG A 76 -9.02 7.03 -18.25
C ARG A 76 -8.57 8.50 -18.21
N ASN A 77 -8.70 9.21 -19.32
CA ASN A 77 -8.23 10.59 -19.47
C ASN A 77 -9.29 11.62 -19.09
N ASP A 78 -10.56 11.23 -19.02
CA ASP A 78 -11.65 12.10 -18.60
C ASP A 78 -11.61 12.36 -17.07
N ARG A 79 -11.29 13.60 -16.71
CA ARG A 79 -11.21 14.02 -15.30
C ARG A 79 -12.58 14.21 -14.65
N SER A 80 -13.65 14.32 -15.44
CA SER A 80 -15.01 14.43 -14.91
C SER A 80 -15.52 13.10 -14.35
N LEU A 81 -14.86 11.99 -14.64
CA LEU A 81 -15.24 10.65 -14.21
C LEU A 81 -14.36 10.12 -13.08
N ILE A 82 -14.95 9.23 -12.28
CA ILE A 82 -14.30 8.42 -11.25
C ILE A 82 -14.62 6.96 -11.51
N VAL A 83 -13.57 6.14 -11.60
CA VAL A 83 -13.68 4.69 -11.78
C VAL A 83 -13.32 3.99 -10.46
N LYS A 84 -14.27 3.25 -9.89
CA LYS A 84 -14.08 2.52 -8.63
C LYS A 84 -14.68 1.12 -8.70
N PRO A 85 -14.06 0.12 -8.04
CA PRO A 85 -14.71 -1.18 -7.90
C PRO A 85 -15.94 -1.07 -7.00
N PHE A 86 -16.91 -1.96 -7.17
CA PHE A 86 -18.02 -2.07 -6.22
C PHE A 86 -17.55 -2.62 -4.86
N ASP A 87 -18.24 -2.20 -3.80
CA ASP A 87 -18.04 -2.73 -2.45
C ASP A 87 -18.33 -4.23 -2.33
N LYS A 88 -19.27 -4.72 -3.14
CA LYS A 88 -19.63 -6.14 -3.26
C LYS A 88 -19.81 -6.51 -4.73
N GLY A 89 -19.36 -7.71 -5.07
CA GLY A 89 -19.37 -8.22 -6.45
C GLY A 89 -18.07 -7.90 -7.20
N ARG A 90 -18.01 -8.33 -8.47
CA ARG A 90 -16.82 -8.17 -9.33
C ARG A 90 -16.96 -7.06 -10.38
N GLY A 91 -17.87 -6.12 -10.16
CA GLY A 91 -18.16 -5.04 -11.11
C GLY A 91 -17.38 -3.74 -10.84
N ILE A 92 -17.41 -2.85 -11.83
CA ILE A 92 -16.77 -1.52 -11.81
C ILE A 92 -17.86 -0.45 -11.95
N ALA A 93 -17.79 0.58 -11.13
CA ALA A 93 -18.59 1.79 -11.23
C ALA A 93 -17.86 2.85 -12.05
N ILE A 94 -18.58 3.51 -12.96
CA ILE A 94 -18.16 4.76 -13.58
C ILE A 94 -19.11 5.83 -13.06
N LEU A 95 -18.57 6.82 -12.35
CA LEU A 95 -19.32 7.84 -11.63
C LEU A 95 -18.90 9.23 -12.09
N ASN A 96 -19.83 10.19 -12.09
CA ASN A 96 -19.44 11.59 -12.17
C ASN A 96 -18.67 11.97 -10.90
N ARG A 97 -17.59 12.74 -11.08
CA ARG A 97 -16.75 13.20 -9.98
C ARG A 97 -17.53 14.09 -9.01
N SER A 98 -18.48 14.90 -9.52
CA SER A 98 -19.38 15.71 -8.70
C SER A 98 -20.23 14.86 -7.76
N ASP A 99 -20.89 13.82 -8.28
CA ASP A 99 -21.72 12.91 -7.48
C ASP A 99 -20.87 12.14 -6.46
N TYR A 100 -19.67 11.71 -6.86
CA TYR A 100 -18.73 11.04 -5.97
C TYR A 100 -18.28 11.95 -4.81
N ARG A 101 -17.99 13.21 -5.10
CA ARG A 101 -17.62 14.22 -4.10
C ARG A 101 -18.80 14.52 -3.15
N ALA A 102 -20.01 14.65 -3.67
CA ALA A 102 -21.20 14.89 -2.87
C ALA A 102 -21.44 13.75 -1.85
N GLU A 103 -21.24 12.49 -2.24
CA GLU A 103 -21.37 11.37 -1.31
C GLU A 103 -20.28 11.39 -0.22
N ILE A 104 -19.05 11.79 -0.55
CA ILE A 104 -17.99 11.95 0.46
C ILE A 104 -18.34 13.08 1.44
N GLU A 105 -18.73 14.24 0.93
CA GLU A 105 -19.09 15.40 1.75
C GLU A 105 -20.27 15.07 2.68
N ARG A 106 -21.29 14.37 2.17
CA ARG A 106 -22.42 13.87 2.97
C ARG A 106 -21.97 12.95 4.12
N GLN A 107 -20.98 12.09 3.89
CA GLN A 107 -20.43 11.21 4.94
C GLN A 107 -19.57 11.98 5.95
N LEU A 108 -18.77 12.94 5.49
CA LEU A 108 -17.92 13.78 6.33
C LEU A 108 -18.69 14.78 7.18
N GLN A 109 -19.90 15.17 6.77
CA GLN A 109 -20.81 16.01 7.57
C GLN A 109 -21.54 15.23 8.68
N SER A 110 -21.27 13.93 8.84
CA SER A 110 -21.83 13.16 9.95
C SER A 110 -21.14 13.47 11.28
N HIS A 111 -21.80 13.14 12.38
CA HIS A 111 -21.27 13.29 13.76
C HIS A 111 -20.04 12.41 14.06
N HIS A 112 -19.61 11.55 13.12
CA HIS A 112 -18.44 10.70 13.27
C HIS A 112 -17.12 11.39 12.89
N TYR A 113 -17.19 12.53 12.19
CA TYR A 113 -16.01 13.22 11.69
C TYR A 113 -16.02 14.68 12.13
N GLU A 114 -14.83 15.20 12.41
CA GLU A 114 -14.63 16.60 12.72
C GLU A 114 -13.62 17.19 11.74
N ARG A 115 -13.91 18.41 11.26
CA ARG A 115 -13.00 19.12 10.39
C ARG A 115 -11.86 19.73 11.21
N ILE A 116 -10.65 19.29 10.91
CA ILE A 116 -9.44 19.89 11.48
C ILE A 116 -8.90 21.02 10.58
N PRO A 117 -8.26 22.05 11.16
CA PRO A 117 -7.79 23.22 10.41
C PRO A 117 -6.51 22.98 9.59
N SER A 118 -5.68 22.01 10.00
CA SER A 118 -4.38 21.72 9.38
C SER A 118 -4.11 20.22 9.36
N ASP A 119 -3.14 19.78 8.54
CA ASP A 119 -2.67 18.40 8.57
C ASP A 119 -1.86 18.14 9.85
N ILE A 120 -2.34 17.20 10.66
CA ILE A 120 -1.72 16.80 11.94
C ILE A 120 -0.75 15.61 11.81
N THR A 121 -0.46 15.20 10.57
CA THR A 121 0.46 14.09 10.28
C THR A 121 1.86 14.33 10.86
N PRO A 122 2.49 15.51 10.70
CA PRO A 122 3.82 15.77 11.26
C PRO A 122 3.86 15.64 12.79
N GLU A 123 2.87 16.19 13.49
CA GLU A 123 2.73 16.12 14.94
C GLU A 123 2.54 14.68 15.39
N THR A 124 1.71 13.91 14.67
CA THR A 124 1.50 12.49 14.94
C THR A 124 2.79 11.70 14.80
N VAL A 125 3.63 12.00 13.79
CA VAL A 125 4.95 11.36 13.63
C VAL A 125 5.84 11.64 14.84
N GLN A 126 5.84 12.86 15.37
CA GLN A 126 6.64 13.21 16.55
C GLN A 126 6.17 12.45 17.79
N ILE A 127 4.85 12.37 18.00
CA ILE A 127 4.26 11.64 19.13
C ILE A 127 4.66 10.16 19.05
N VAL A 128 4.45 9.52 17.89
CA VAL A 128 4.80 8.09 17.70
C VAL A 128 6.28 7.85 17.94
N ARG A 129 7.15 8.74 17.45
CA ARG A 129 8.60 8.64 17.66
C ARG A 129 8.96 8.73 19.14
N GLY A 130 8.38 9.69 19.86
CA GLY A 130 8.60 9.84 21.31
C GLY A 130 8.18 8.58 22.06
N THR A 131 6.99 8.05 21.79
CA THR A 131 6.52 6.80 22.39
C THR A 131 7.46 5.63 22.10
N LEU A 132 7.93 5.48 20.86
CA LEU A 132 8.85 4.41 20.49
C LEU A 132 10.21 4.56 21.18
N GLN A 133 10.71 5.78 21.36
CA GLN A 133 11.95 6.05 22.08
C GLN A 133 11.81 5.66 23.56
N ASP A 134 10.70 6.01 24.19
CA ASP A 134 10.42 5.63 25.58
C ASP A 134 10.36 4.10 25.76
N LEU A 135 9.66 3.40 24.86
CA LEU A 135 9.58 1.94 24.87
C LEU A 135 10.95 1.28 24.67
N PHE A 136 11.77 1.85 23.79
CA PHE A 136 13.13 1.35 23.55
C PHE A 136 14.04 1.59 24.76
N HIS A 137 13.96 2.76 25.41
CA HIS A 137 14.73 3.07 26.61
C HIS A 137 14.36 2.23 27.84
N ARG A 138 13.14 1.68 27.86
CA ARG A 138 12.65 0.76 28.90
C ARG A 138 12.94 -0.71 28.59
N ASP A 139 13.67 -1.00 27.50
CA ASP A 139 13.94 -2.35 27.00
C ASP A 139 12.67 -3.18 26.74
N GLU A 140 11.53 -2.52 26.45
CA GLU A 140 10.26 -3.20 26.13
C GLU A 140 10.20 -3.66 24.66
N ILE A 141 11.03 -3.05 23.79
CA ILE A 141 11.16 -3.42 22.38
C ILE A 141 12.64 -3.50 21.98
N ASP A 142 12.97 -4.45 21.12
CA ASP A 142 14.32 -4.58 20.57
C ASP A 142 14.60 -3.55 19.45
N GLU A 143 15.88 -3.40 19.08
CA GLU A 143 16.33 -2.45 18.06
C GLU A 143 15.69 -2.72 16.67
N GLN A 144 15.47 -3.98 16.31
CA GLN A 144 14.84 -4.33 15.02
C GLN A 144 13.39 -3.90 14.99
N THR A 145 12.67 -4.13 16.10
CA THR A 145 11.30 -3.71 16.32
C THR A 145 11.20 -2.19 16.33
N PHE A 146 12.07 -1.48 17.05
CA PHE A 146 12.13 -0.03 17.03
C PHE A 146 12.35 0.51 15.60
N LYS A 147 13.34 -0.02 14.87
CA LYS A 147 13.59 0.38 13.47
C LYS A 147 12.40 0.07 12.56
N TYR A 148 11.73 -1.06 12.76
CA TYR A 148 10.56 -1.42 11.96
C TYR A 148 9.37 -0.51 12.23
N LEU A 149 9.13 -0.13 13.47
CA LEU A 149 7.98 0.71 13.86
C LEU A 149 8.22 2.20 13.61
N ASN A 150 9.49 2.65 13.61
CA ASN A 150 9.83 4.06 13.49
C ASN A 150 9.37 4.63 12.12
N PRO A 151 8.44 5.61 12.12
CA PRO A 151 7.94 6.25 10.90
C PRO A 151 9.04 6.81 9.99
N GLN A 152 10.20 7.21 10.52
CA GLN A 152 11.30 7.77 9.74
C GLN A 152 11.92 6.78 8.74
N ASN A 153 11.75 5.48 8.97
CA ASN A 153 12.25 4.44 8.08
C ASN A 153 11.28 4.12 6.93
N HIS A 154 10.14 4.81 6.87
CA HIS A 154 9.07 4.59 5.91
C HIS A 154 8.69 5.87 5.17
N LYS A 155 8.02 5.71 4.04
CA LYS A 155 7.42 6.84 3.33
C LYS A 155 6.11 7.22 4.03
N ILE A 156 6.12 8.35 4.74
CA ILE A 156 4.94 8.83 5.44
C ILE A 156 3.98 9.57 4.52
N ARG A 157 2.68 9.30 4.72
CA ARG A 157 1.56 9.88 3.98
C ARG A 157 0.39 10.11 4.93
N THR A 158 -0.25 11.25 4.81
CA THR A 158 -1.53 11.53 5.47
C THR A 158 -2.59 10.52 5.03
N PRO A 159 -3.38 9.96 5.95
CA PRO A 159 -4.51 9.10 5.61
C PRO A 159 -5.47 9.76 4.61
N VAL A 160 -6.04 8.95 3.72
CA VAL A 160 -6.96 9.45 2.67
C VAL A 160 -8.26 8.70 2.73
N ILE A 161 -9.38 9.43 2.70
CA ILE A 161 -10.71 8.84 2.57
C ILE A 161 -11.07 8.64 1.11
N TYR A 162 -11.69 7.50 0.81
CA TYR A 162 -12.35 7.24 -0.46
C TYR A 162 -13.61 6.40 -0.23
N VAL A 163 -14.48 6.35 -1.23
CA VAL A 163 -15.77 5.67 -1.13
C VAL A 163 -15.87 4.55 -2.15
N LEU A 164 -16.38 3.39 -1.74
CA LEU A 164 -16.74 2.29 -2.63
C LEU A 164 -18.27 2.23 -2.85
N PRO A 165 -18.77 2.19 -4.09
CA PRO A 165 -20.21 2.15 -4.34
C PRO A 165 -20.85 0.82 -3.91
N LYS A 166 -21.98 0.91 -3.21
CA LYS A 166 -22.81 -0.21 -2.76
C LYS A 166 -24.02 -0.35 -3.67
N ILE A 167 -23.87 -1.02 -4.81
CA ILE A 167 -24.95 -1.21 -5.80
C ILE A 167 -26.21 -1.90 -5.25
N HIS A 168 -26.07 -2.65 -4.16
CA HIS A 168 -27.15 -3.41 -3.52
C HIS A 168 -27.91 -2.59 -2.47
N LYS A 169 -27.63 -1.28 -2.35
CA LYS A 169 -28.29 -0.38 -1.41
C LYS A 169 -28.88 0.82 -2.14
N ALA A 170 -30.08 1.21 -1.73
CA ALA A 170 -30.71 2.44 -2.21
C ALA A 170 -29.85 3.66 -1.85
N PRO A 171 -29.72 4.66 -2.75
CA PRO A 171 -29.04 5.90 -2.44
C PRO A 171 -29.69 6.64 -1.26
N PRO A 172 -28.90 7.22 -0.35
CA PRO A 172 -29.42 8.09 0.70
C PRO A 172 -29.89 9.43 0.13
N ALA A 173 -30.68 10.17 0.91
CA ALA A 173 -31.07 11.54 0.56
C ALA A 173 -29.83 12.40 0.25
N ASN A 174 -29.92 13.22 -0.80
CA ASN A 174 -28.86 14.10 -1.30
C ASN A 174 -27.63 13.39 -1.90
N SER A 175 -27.76 12.11 -2.28
CA SER A 175 -26.72 11.38 -3.00
C SER A 175 -27.28 10.54 -4.14
N LYS A 176 -26.49 10.34 -5.19
CA LYS A 176 -26.87 9.50 -6.34
C LYS A 176 -26.58 8.02 -6.13
N PHE A 177 -25.75 7.67 -5.15
CA PHE A 177 -25.41 6.28 -4.84
C PHE A 177 -25.06 6.10 -3.36
N ALA A 178 -25.27 4.90 -2.83
CA ALA A 178 -24.83 4.57 -1.48
C ALA A 178 -23.33 4.21 -1.47
N GLY A 179 -22.55 4.86 -0.61
CA GLY A 179 -21.12 4.61 -0.45
C GLY A 179 -20.72 3.78 0.78
N ARG A 180 -19.58 3.08 0.72
CA ARG A 180 -18.80 2.69 1.91
C ARG A 180 -17.61 3.66 2.06
N PRO A 181 -17.53 4.47 3.14
CA PRO A 181 -16.30 5.19 3.45
C PRO A 181 -15.19 4.19 3.79
N ILE A 182 -14.00 4.41 3.24
CA ILE A 182 -12.77 3.70 3.60
C ILE A 182 -11.68 4.74 3.86
N ILE A 183 -11.00 4.59 5.00
CA ILE A 183 -9.82 5.40 5.34
C ILE A 183 -8.58 4.57 5.00
N SER A 184 -7.79 5.04 4.05
CA SER A 184 -6.53 4.44 3.67
C SER A 184 -5.43 4.84 4.67
N GLY A 185 -5.14 3.95 5.61
CA GLY A 185 -4.03 4.11 6.56
C GLY A 185 -2.66 3.72 6.01
N ASN A 186 -2.54 3.36 4.73
CA ASN A 186 -1.26 2.98 4.13
C ASN A 186 -0.33 4.20 3.99
N GLY A 187 0.89 4.04 4.49
CA GLY A 187 1.89 5.07 4.70
C GLY A 187 1.61 5.97 5.90
N SER A 188 0.57 5.72 6.69
CA SER A 188 0.25 6.60 7.81
C SER A 188 1.26 6.47 8.94
N PRO A 189 1.45 7.49 9.79
CA PRO A 189 2.38 7.45 10.92
C PRO A 189 2.16 6.28 11.88
N THR A 190 0.99 5.63 11.84
CA THR A 190 0.63 4.51 12.72
C THR A 190 0.36 3.20 11.99
N GLU A 191 0.65 3.10 10.70
CA GLU A 191 0.45 1.84 9.94
C GLU A 191 1.22 0.67 10.54
N SER A 192 2.46 0.92 11.00
CA SER A 192 3.35 -0.12 11.47
C SER A 192 3.08 -0.57 12.90
N ASN A 193 2.23 0.12 13.67
CA ASN A 193 1.99 -0.26 15.06
C ASN A 193 1.25 -1.60 15.15
N PRO A 194 1.71 -2.53 16.01
CA PRO A 194 0.94 -3.73 16.28
C PRO A 194 -0.43 -3.32 16.86
N PRO A 195 -1.52 -4.00 16.46
CA PRO A 195 -2.81 -3.79 17.10
C PRO A 195 -2.65 -4.10 18.59
N THR A 196 -2.98 -3.15 19.46
CA THR A 196 -3.08 -3.41 20.89
C THR A 196 -4.10 -4.53 21.13
N PRO A 197 -3.85 -5.45 22.08
CA PRO A 197 -4.86 -6.43 22.49
C PRO A 197 -6.05 -5.65 23.06
N GLY A 198 -7.13 -5.55 22.29
CA GLY A 198 -8.25 -4.67 22.61
C GLY A 198 -8.98 -4.07 21.39
N GLY A 199 -8.44 -4.22 20.18
CA GLY A 199 -9.22 -3.93 18.97
C GLY A 199 -9.62 -2.46 18.80
N LEU A 200 -8.71 -1.53 19.15
CA LEU A 200 -8.88 -0.13 18.76
C LEU A 200 -8.33 0.03 17.34
N THR A 201 -9.26 0.02 16.38
CA THR A 201 -9.03 0.59 15.05
C THR A 201 -8.47 2.00 15.19
N CYS A 202 -7.62 2.41 14.24
CA CYS A 202 -7.16 3.78 14.00
C CYS A 202 -8.05 4.83 14.70
N ASP A 203 -7.54 5.40 15.79
CA ASP A 203 -8.22 6.46 16.53
C ASP A 203 -8.58 7.59 15.56
N ALA A 204 -9.88 7.88 15.46
CA ALA A 204 -10.49 8.71 14.42
C ALA A 204 -10.15 10.21 14.55
N ARG A 205 -9.26 10.58 15.48
CA ARG A 205 -8.79 11.95 15.73
C ARG A 205 -7.62 12.37 14.85
N ARG A 206 -7.43 11.75 13.69
CA ARG A 206 -6.23 11.94 12.87
C ARG A 206 -6.58 12.40 11.46
N GLY A 207 -5.95 13.50 11.05
CA GLY A 207 -6.25 14.22 9.83
C GLY A 207 -6.36 13.35 8.60
N ILE A 208 -7.38 13.64 7.80
CA ILE A 208 -7.71 12.91 6.58
C ILE A 208 -7.72 13.92 5.43
N HIS A 209 -6.93 13.65 4.39
CA HIS A 209 -7.04 14.39 3.14
C HIS A 209 -8.16 13.83 2.26
N VAL A 210 -8.95 14.73 1.68
CA VAL A 210 -10.02 14.44 0.73
C VAL A 210 -9.53 14.76 -0.68
N TYR A 211 -9.69 13.83 -1.62
CA TYR A 211 -9.44 14.01 -3.06
C TYR A 211 -10.73 13.90 -3.87
#